data_AF-A0A183EYR3-F1
#
_entry.id   AF-A0A183EYR3-F1
#
_cell.length_a   1.000
_cell.length_b   1.000
_cell.length_c   1.000
_cell.angle_alpha   90.00
_cell.angle_beta   90.00
_cell.angle_gamma   90.00
#
_symmetry.space_group_name_H-M   'P 1'
#
loop_
_entity.id
_entity.type
_entity.pdbx_description
1 polymer ?
#
loop_
_entity_poly.entity_id
_entity_poly.type
_entity_poly.pdbx_seq_one_letter_code
_entity_poly.pdbx_strand_id
1 'polypeptide(L)'
;MGTRCLHVEQFLRKEKPHKHLILVLNKVDLVPTWVTKKWLTLLSAELPTVAFHASMQHSFGKGTLINLLRQFAKLHKERRQVLG
;
A
#
# COMPACT_ATOMS: atom_id res chain seq x y z
N MET A 1 -15.26 4.33 -5.48
CA MET A 1 -13.79 4.50 -5.45
C MET A 1 -13.46 5.98 -5.62
N GLY A 2 -13.43 6.76 -4.54
CA GLY A 2 -13.37 8.24 -4.64
C GLY A 2 -12.01 8.89 -4.35
N THR A 3 -11.10 8.18 -3.69
CA THR A 3 -9.82 8.75 -3.21
C THR A 3 -8.60 8.24 -3.98
N ARG A 4 -8.80 7.34 -4.95
CA ARG A 4 -7.73 6.86 -5.85
C ARG A 4 -7.58 7.79 -7.04
N CYS A 5 -6.34 8.03 -7.45
CA CYS A 5 -6.02 8.82 -8.63
C CYS A 5 -5.60 7.90 -9.78
N LEU A 6 -6.57 7.43 -10.57
CA LEU A 6 -6.31 6.49 -11.67
C LEU A 6 -5.32 7.05 -12.71
N HIS A 7 -5.33 8.36 -12.93
CA HIS A 7 -4.39 9.01 -13.85
C HIS A 7 -2.93 8.79 -13.43
N VAL A 8 -2.61 8.99 -12.14
CA VAL A 8 -1.26 8.76 -11.61
C VAL A 8 -0.91 7.27 -11.64
N GLU A 9 -1.86 6.40 -11.30
CA GLU A 9 -1.64 4.96 -11.36
C GLU A 9 -1.32 4.48 -12.79
N GLN A 10 -2.07 4.94 -13.79
CA GLN A 10 -1.86 4.64 -15.20
C GLN A 10 -0.53 5.21 -15.70
N PHE A 11 -0.21 6.46 -15.35
CA PHE A 11 1.06 7.08 -15.68
C PHE A 11 2.24 6.29 -15.12
N LEU A 12 2.20 5.90 -13.84
CA LEU A 12 3.27 5.11 -13.23
C LEU A 12 3.42 3.74 -13.88
N ARG A 13 2.30 3.07 -14.19
CA ARG A 13 2.32 1.77 -14.88
C ARG A 13 2.94 1.86 -16.27
N LYS A 14 2.64 2.92 -17.02
CA LYS A 14 3.12 3.11 -18.40
C LYS A 14 4.55 3.64 -18.45
N GLU A 15 4.82 4.73 -17.73
CA GLU A 15 6.05 5.52 -17.88
C GLU A 15 7.14 5.13 -16.86
N LYS A 16 6.79 4.48 -15.75
CA LYS A 16 7.71 4.11 -14.67
C LYS A 16 7.45 2.68 -14.12
N PRO A 17 7.45 1.63 -14.97
CA PRO A 17 7.10 0.26 -14.57
C PRO A 17 8.04 -0.36 -13.50
N HIS A 18 9.23 0.23 -13.33
CA HIS A 18 10.20 -0.17 -12.31
C HIS A 18 9.86 0.32 -10.89
N LYS A 19 8.82 1.15 -10.72
CA LYS A 19 8.32 1.60 -9.42
C LYS A 19 7.19 0.69 -8.96
N HIS A 20 7.25 0.25 -7.70
CA HIS A 20 6.17 -0.53 -7.10
C HIS A 20 5.08 0.38 -6.57
N LEU A 21 3.84 0.11 -6.97
CA LEU A 21 2.65 0.79 -6.47
C LEU A 21 1.93 -0.12 -5.47
N ILE A 22 1.62 0.41 -4.29
CA ILE A 22 0.85 -0.26 -3.24
C ILE A 22 -0.28 0.63 -2.76
N LEU A 23 -1.38 0.02 -2.32
CA LEU A 23 -2.50 0.73 -1.74
C LEU A 23 -2.48 0.59 -0.21
N VAL A 24 -2.74 1.70 0.49
CA VAL A 24 -2.93 1.70 1.94
C VAL A 24 -4.37 2.15 2.21
N LEU A 25 -5.22 1.20 2.58
CA LEU A 25 -6.59 1.47 3.00
C LEU A 25 -6.58 1.92 4.46
N ASN A 26 -6.53 3.24 4.68
CA ASN A 26 -6.48 3.84 6.01
C ASN A 26 -7.88 4.12 6.59
N LYS A 27 -7.96 4.38 7.91
CA LYS A 27 -9.18 4.66 8.68
C LYS A 27 -10.15 3.47 8.77
N VAL A 28 -9.61 2.25 8.79
CA VAL A 28 -10.42 1.01 8.82
C VAL A 28 -11.19 0.82 10.13
N ASP A 29 -10.86 1.61 11.15
CA ASP A 29 -11.56 1.73 12.43
C ASP A 29 -12.94 2.40 12.31
N LEU A 30 -13.18 3.21 11.28
CA LEU A 30 -14.44 3.92 11.07
C LEU A 30 -15.54 3.05 10.42
N VAL A 31 -15.23 1.80 10.10
CA VAL A 31 -16.15 0.87 9.44
C VAL A 31 -16.09 -0.50 10.10
N PRO A 32 -17.16 -1.30 10.02
CA PRO A 32 -17.12 -2.69 10.49
C PRO A 32 -16.03 -3.51 9.80
N THR A 33 -15.46 -4.50 10.50
CA THR A 33 -14.38 -5.35 9.99
C THR A 33 -14.73 -6.05 8.66
N TRP A 34 -15.99 -6.44 8.46
CA TRP A 34 -16.43 -7.08 7.21
C TRP A 34 -16.34 -6.15 6.00
N VAL A 35 -16.55 -4.83 6.19
CA VAL A 35 -16.40 -3.82 5.15
C VAL A 35 -14.94 -3.72 4.74
N THR A 36 -14.04 -3.63 5.73
CA THR A 36 -12.58 -3.63 5.50
C THR A 36 -12.13 -4.89 4.76
N LYS A 37 -12.63 -6.08 5.16
CA LYS A 37 -12.30 -7.33 4.49
C LYS A 37 -12.78 -7.35 3.02
N LYS A 38 -14.00 -6.88 2.75
CA LYS A 38 -14.53 -6.77 1.39
C LYS A 38 -13.68 -5.85 0.52
N TRP A 39 -13.31 -4.67 1.02
CA TRP A 39 -12.45 -3.74 0.29
C TRP A 39 -11.04 -4.30 0.07
N LEU A 40 -10.46 -4.95 1.07
CA LEU A 40 -9.19 -5.64 0.93
C LEU A 40 -9.25 -6.66 -0.20
N THR A 41 -10.27 -7.53 -0.24
CA THR A 41 -10.43 -8.53 -1.31
C THR A 41 -10.52 -7.88 -2.68
N LEU A 42 -11.35 -6.85 -2.84
CA LEU A 42 -11.54 -6.18 -4.13
C LEU A 42 -10.27 -5.47 -4.60
N LEU A 43 -9.63 -4.69 -3.73
CA LEU A 43 -8.45 -3.90 -4.10
C LEU A 43 -7.20 -4.78 -4.30
N SER A 44 -7.08 -5.87 -3.54
CA SER A 44 -5.96 -6.82 -3.67
C SER A 44 -5.98 -7.59 -4.99
N ALA A 45 -7.12 -7.63 -5.70
CA ALA A 45 -7.18 -8.15 -7.06
C ALA A 45 -6.48 -7.23 -8.08
N GLU A 46 -6.33 -5.93 -7.78
CA GLU A 46 -5.72 -4.95 -8.69
C GLU A 46 -4.29 -4.56 -8.29
N LEU A 47 -4.06 -4.35 -6.99
CA LEU A 47 -2.81 -3.85 -6.43
C LEU A 47 -2.59 -4.42 -5.02
N PRO A 48 -1.34 -4.68 -4.60
CA PRO A 48 -1.04 -5.04 -3.21
C PRO A 48 -1.62 -3.99 -2.27
N THR A 49 -2.52 -4.42 -1.38
CA THR A 49 -3.29 -3.52 -0.51
C THR A 49 -3.09 -3.89 0.95
N VAL A 50 -2.85 -2.89 1.80
CA VAL A 50 -2.72 -3.04 3.25
C VAL A 50 -3.83 -2.27 3.94
N ALA A 51 -4.54 -2.92 4.87
CA ALA A 51 -5.48 -2.24 5.76
C ALA A 51 -4.70 -1.60 6.92
N PHE A 52 -5.08 -0.37 7.26
CA PHE A 52 -4.34 0.44 8.21
C PHE A 52 -5.27 1.29 9.07
N HIS A 53 -4.93 1.41 10.35
CA HIS A 53 -5.47 2.43 11.23
C HIS A 53 -4.30 3.17 11.88
N ALA A 54 -4.19 4.46 11.57
CA ALA A 54 -3.15 5.34 12.08
C ALA A 54 -3.55 5.85 13.48
N SER A 55 -2.88 5.35 14.52
CA SER A 55 -3.01 5.82 15.89
C SER A 55 -1.68 5.68 16.62
N MET A 56 -1.34 6.63 17.50
CA MET A 56 -0.11 6.57 18.28
C MET A 56 -0.12 5.44 19.31
N GLN A 57 -1.29 5.18 19.90
CA GLN A 57 -1.49 4.22 21.00
C GLN A 57 -2.07 2.90 20.50
N HIS A 58 -3.00 2.95 19.52
CA HIS A 58 -3.79 1.80 19.10
C HIS A 58 -3.70 1.55 17.59
N SER A 59 -2.52 1.63 16.98
CA SER A 59 -2.37 1.41 15.54
C SER A 59 -2.71 -0.02 15.10
N PHE A 60 -3.24 -0.17 13.89
CA PHE A 60 -3.38 -1.45 13.19
C PHE A 60 -2.66 -1.43 11.83
N GLY A 61 -2.06 -2.55 11.42
CA GLY A 61 -1.41 -2.71 10.11
C GLY A 61 0.04 -2.23 10.03
N LYS A 62 0.59 -1.60 11.08
CA LYS A 62 1.98 -1.11 11.14
C LYS A 62 3.02 -2.20 10.88
N GLY A 63 2.91 -3.34 11.54
CA GLY A 63 3.84 -4.47 11.35
C GLY A 63 3.83 -5.00 9.92
N THR A 64 2.65 -5.15 9.33
CA THR A 64 2.46 -5.59 7.94
C THR A 64 3.10 -4.63 6.95
N LEU A 65 2.87 -3.32 7.11
CA LEU A 65 3.45 -2.29 6.25
C LEU A 65 4.97 -2.25 6.37
N ILE A 66 5.53 -2.31 7.58
CA ILE A 66 6.98 -2.35 7.80
C ILE A 66 7.60 -3.59 7.15
N ASN A 67 6.96 -4.76 7.30
CA ASN A 67 7.45 -5.99 6.69
C ASN A 67 7.45 -5.91 5.15
N LEU A 68 6.38 -5.36 4.57
CA LEU A 68 6.28 -5.13 3.13
C LEU A 68 7.41 -4.21 2.62
N LEU A 69 7.67 -3.11 3.31
CA LEU A 69 8.77 -2.18 2.95
C LEU A 69 10.14 -2.85 3.05
N ARG A 70 10.37 -3.69 4.08
CA ARG A 70 11.61 -4.47 4.21
C ARG A 70 11.78 -5.47 3.07
N GLN A 71 10.70 -6.10 2.61
CA GLN A 71 10.74 -7.00 1.45
C GLN A 71 11.12 -6.25 0.18
N PHE A 72 10.55 -5.06 -0.06
CA PHE A 72 10.96 -4.21 -1.18
C PHE A 72 12.42 -3.76 -1.08
N ALA A 73 12.88 -3.36 0.10
CA ALA A 73 14.28 -3.01 0.32
C ALA A 73 15.22 -4.18 0.01
N LYS A 74 14.83 -5.41 0.38
CA LYS A 74 15.59 -6.62 0.03
C LYS A 74 15.59 -6.89 -1.48
N LEU A 75 14.45 -6.74 -2.15
CA LEU A 75 14.32 -6.91 -3.61
C LEU A 75 15.21 -5.90 -4.37
N HIS A 76 15.37 -4.70 -3.85
CA HIS A 76 16.20 -3.65 -4.44
C HIS A 76 17.65 -3.61 -3.92
N LYS A 77 18.15 -4.67 -3.26
CA LYS A 77 19.54 -4.70 -2.72
C LYS A 77 20.62 -4.38 -3.75
N GLU A 78 20.39 -4.65 -5.03
CA GLU A 78 21.33 -4.33 -6.12
C GLU A 78 21.23 -2.87 -6.60
N ARG A 79 20.11 -2.19 -6.34
CA ARG A 79 19.95 -0.76 -6.61
C ARG A 79 20.34 0.02 -5.36
N ARG A 80 21.65 0.03 -5.07
CA ARG A 80 22.23 0.89 -4.04
C ARG A 80 21.70 2.31 -4.29
N GLN A 81 20.93 2.85 -3.34
CA GLN A 81 20.46 4.23 -3.40
C GLN A 81 21.71 5.11 -3.53
N VAL A 82 21.94 5.65 -4.74
CA VAL A 82 22.81 6.82 -4.88
C VAL A 82 21.98 7.98 -4.35
N LEU A 83 22.03 8.15 -3.03
CA LEU A 83 21.71 9.42 -2.39
C LEU A 83 22.82 10.38 -2.84
N GLY A 84 22.49 11.21 -3.83
CA GLY A 84 23.20 12.45 -4.15
C GLY A 84 22.43 13.62 -3.56
#